data_AF-A0A3D0Q3D1-F1
#
_entry.id   AF-A0A3D0Q3D1-F1
#
_cell.length_a   1.000
_cell.length_b   1.000
_cell.length_c   1.000
_cell.angle_alpha   90.00
_cell.angle_beta   90.00
_cell.angle_gamma   90.00
#
_symmetry.space_group_name_H-M   'P 1'
#
loop_
_entity.id
_entity.type
_entity.pdbx_description
1 polymer ?
#
loop_
_entity_poly.entity_id
_entity_poly.type
_entity_poly.pdbx_seq_one_letter_code
_entity_poly.pdbx_strand_id
1 'polypeptide(L)'
;MTSATVATKPAAGRNQSQDKPEKIHKDHKVNWWLTAAVAVLSLTVLVPLYFTVVTALKTPGEAGTFSLPTSWQWHNFVDAWNKVNYPKAALNSAIITVCAVVLTLLTNTFVAYAVARNMDKRFFRFLYYFFLAMMFVPFTVVMLPIAKEMGTLHLDNQLGLIVLYT
;
A
#
# COMPACT_ATOMS: atom_id res chain seq x y z
N MET A 1 46.90 -50.00 -48.92
CA MET A 1 47.07 -48.59 -49.35
C MET A 1 45.81 -47.83 -49.01
N THR A 2 46.01 -46.65 -48.41
CA THR A 2 45.06 -45.54 -48.18
C THR A 2 43.86 -45.77 -47.26
N SER A 3 44.12 -45.60 -45.97
CA SER A 3 43.17 -45.19 -44.93
C SER A 3 42.48 -43.86 -45.28
N ALA A 4 41.18 -43.79 -45.08
CA ALA A 4 40.41 -42.55 -45.16
C ALA A 4 40.64 -41.70 -43.91
N THR A 5 41.22 -40.52 -44.11
CA THR A 5 41.48 -39.51 -43.09
C THR A 5 40.17 -38.84 -42.66
N VAL A 6 39.83 -39.01 -41.39
CA VAL A 6 38.76 -38.27 -40.69
C VAL A 6 39.18 -36.81 -40.57
N ALA A 7 38.45 -35.90 -41.21
CA ALA A 7 38.65 -34.47 -41.08
C ALA A 7 37.99 -33.95 -39.78
N THR A 8 38.81 -33.66 -38.78
CA THR A 8 38.45 -32.92 -37.57
C THR A 8 38.18 -31.45 -37.91
N LYS A 9 36.95 -31.01 -37.68
CA LYS A 9 36.50 -29.60 -37.79
C LYS A 9 37.12 -28.78 -36.65
N PRO A 10 37.80 -27.65 -36.91
CA PRO A 10 38.36 -26.84 -35.84
C PRO A 10 37.26 -26.02 -35.16
N ALA A 11 37.24 -26.07 -33.83
CA ALA A 11 36.52 -25.13 -33.00
C ALA A 11 37.28 -23.79 -33.02
N ALA A 12 36.76 -22.79 -33.73
CA ALA A 12 37.28 -21.43 -33.69
C ALA A 12 36.16 -20.43 -33.98
N GLY A 13 36.03 -19.44 -33.10
CA GLY A 13 35.21 -18.25 -33.33
C GLY A 13 34.02 -18.11 -32.38
N ARG A 14 34.29 -17.67 -31.14
CA ARG A 14 33.33 -16.87 -30.36
C ARG A 14 32.88 -15.70 -31.23
N ASN A 15 31.73 -15.82 -31.87
CA ASN A 15 31.10 -14.68 -32.53
C ASN A 15 30.34 -13.91 -31.44
N GLN A 16 31.07 -13.07 -30.72
CA GLN A 16 30.50 -11.95 -29.97
C GLN A 16 29.80 -11.05 -30.99
N SER A 17 28.55 -11.37 -31.30
CA SER A 17 27.64 -10.41 -31.87
C SER A 17 27.54 -9.30 -30.84
N GLN A 18 28.16 -8.18 -31.17
CA GLN A 18 28.16 -6.96 -30.39
C GLN A 18 26.71 -6.58 -30.07
N ASP A 19 26.24 -6.87 -28.85
CA ASP A 19 25.13 -6.15 -28.24
C ASP A 19 25.60 -4.73 -28.01
N LYS A 20 25.47 -3.93 -29.07
CA LYS A 20 25.66 -2.48 -29.05
C LYS A 20 24.74 -1.95 -27.96
N PRO A 21 25.24 -1.22 -26.95
CA PRO A 21 24.38 -0.74 -25.88
C PRO A 21 23.30 0.12 -26.52
N GLU A 22 22.04 -0.30 -26.39
CA GLU A 22 20.89 0.46 -26.80
C GLU A 22 20.95 1.79 -26.06
N LYS A 23 21.40 2.84 -26.76
CA LYS A 23 21.49 4.18 -26.21
C LYS A 23 20.06 4.62 -25.98
N ILE A 24 19.60 4.53 -24.72
CA ILE A 24 18.33 5.10 -24.29
C ILE A 24 18.44 6.61 -24.53
N HIS A 25 17.94 7.08 -25.68
CA HIS A 25 17.74 8.49 -25.95
C HIS A 25 16.64 8.96 -25.00
N LYS A 26 17.05 9.45 -23.83
CA LYS A 26 16.19 10.24 -22.95
C LYS A 26 16.08 11.63 -23.53
N ASP A 27 15.28 11.78 -24.57
CA ASP A 27 14.78 13.09 -24.99
C ASP A 27 13.73 13.55 -23.96
N HIS A 28 14.19 13.94 -22.76
CA HIS A 28 13.34 14.59 -21.77
C HIS A 28 13.07 16.03 -22.23
N LYS A 29 12.26 16.20 -23.28
CA LYS A 29 11.57 17.47 -23.48
C LYS A 29 10.58 17.62 -22.34
N VAL A 30 10.91 18.49 -21.39
CA VAL A 30 10.05 18.77 -20.23
C VAL A 30 8.71 19.25 -20.76
N ASN A 31 7.68 18.43 -20.61
CA ASN A 31 6.32 18.81 -20.97
C ASN A 31 5.80 19.75 -19.89
N TRP A 32 6.01 21.06 -20.07
CA TRP A 32 5.62 22.10 -19.13
C TRP A 32 4.13 22.04 -18.74
N TRP A 33 3.26 21.58 -19.63
CA TRP A 33 1.84 21.35 -19.31
C TRP A 33 1.64 20.22 -18.31
N LEU A 34 2.36 19.10 -18.49
CA LEU A 34 2.35 17.99 -17.54
C LEU A 34 2.96 18.41 -16.20
N THR A 35 4.05 19.19 -16.23
CA THR A 35 4.66 19.76 -15.03
C THR A 35 3.69 20.68 -14.28
N ALA A 36 2.99 21.56 -14.99
CA ALA A 36 1.97 22.44 -14.39
C ALA A 36 0.79 21.63 -13.82
N ALA A 37 0.32 20.60 -14.53
CA ALA A 37 -0.76 19.73 -14.04
C ALA A 37 -0.35 18.98 -12.77
N VAL A 38 0.86 18.40 -12.73
CA VAL A 38 1.40 17.74 -11.54
C VAL A 38 1.59 18.74 -10.39
N ALA A 39 2.05 19.97 -10.67
CA ALA A 39 2.19 21.01 -9.66
C ALA A 39 0.82 21.36 -9.03
N VAL A 40 -0.22 21.53 -9.84
CA VAL A 40 -1.59 21.79 -9.34
C VAL A 40 -2.11 20.62 -8.51
N LEU A 41 -1.94 19.37 -8.98
CA LEU A 41 -2.33 18.18 -8.22
C LEU A 41 -1.51 18.03 -6.92
N SER A 42 -0.26 18.46 -6.89
CA SER A 42 0.52 18.44 -5.65
C SER A 42 -0.04 19.43 -4.62
N LEU A 43 -0.54 20.59 -5.06
CA LEU A 43 -1.14 21.59 -4.17
C LEU A 43 -2.41 21.06 -3.49
N THR A 44 -3.19 20.19 -4.12
CA THR A 44 -4.39 19.61 -3.47
C THR A 44 -4.03 18.72 -2.27
N VAL A 45 -2.80 18.23 -2.17
CA VAL A 45 -2.28 17.48 -1.02
C VAL A 45 -1.52 18.40 -0.07
N LEU A 46 -0.69 19.31 -0.60
CA LEU A 46 0.17 20.18 0.21
C LEU A 46 -0.63 21.23 0.98
N VAL A 47 -1.73 21.77 0.43
CA VAL A 47 -2.56 22.77 1.11
C VAL A 47 -3.22 22.22 2.38
N PRO A 48 -3.94 21.08 2.36
CA PRO A 48 -4.49 20.51 3.59
C PRO A 48 -3.40 20.07 4.57
N LEU A 49 -2.26 19.56 4.08
CA LEU A 49 -1.12 19.21 4.93
C LEU A 49 -0.50 20.44 5.63
N TYR A 50 -0.33 21.55 4.90
CA TYR A 50 0.09 22.83 5.47
C TYR A 50 -0.90 23.27 6.55
N PHE A 51 -2.19 23.18 6.25
CA PHE A 51 -3.26 23.59 7.17
C PHE A 51 -3.27 22.76 8.45
N THR A 52 -3.06 21.45 8.38
CA THR A 52 -2.99 20.58 9.57
C THR A 52 -1.77 20.91 10.43
N VAL A 53 -0.60 21.10 9.82
CA VAL A 53 0.64 21.45 10.54
C VAL A 53 0.52 22.82 11.22
N VAL A 54 0.01 23.82 10.51
CA VAL A 54 -0.19 25.16 11.06
C VAL A 54 -1.23 25.16 12.17
N THR A 55 -2.34 24.43 12.00
CA THR A 55 -3.39 24.34 13.02
C THR A 55 -2.90 23.63 14.28
N ALA A 56 -2.02 22.63 14.17
CA ALA A 56 -1.43 21.96 15.33
C ALA A 56 -0.60 22.90 16.22
N LEU A 57 -0.08 23.99 15.66
CA LEU A 57 0.74 24.99 16.36
C LEU A 57 -0.05 26.22 16.84
N LYS A 58 -1.36 26.26 16.58
CA LYS A 58 -2.22 27.40 16.92
C LYS A 58 -2.89 27.24 18.28
N THR A 59 -3.40 28.36 18.79
CA THR A 59 -4.36 28.35 19.89
C THR A 59 -5.74 27.85 19.40
N PRO A 60 -6.60 27.28 20.27
CA PRO A 60 -7.93 26.79 19.85
C PRO A 60 -8.82 27.86 19.21
N GLY A 61 -8.66 29.13 19.60
CA GLY A 61 -9.43 30.25 19.02
C GLY A 61 -8.95 30.69 17.64
N GLU A 62 -7.74 30.31 17.23
CA GLU A 62 -7.17 30.64 15.91
C GLU A 62 -7.28 29.47 14.92
N ALA A 63 -7.68 28.29 15.39
CA ALA A 63 -7.92 27.11 14.58
C ALA A 63 -8.97 27.43 13.49
N GLY A 64 -8.70 27.05 12.24
CA GLY A 64 -9.62 27.31 11.13
C GLY A 64 -9.17 28.39 10.13
N THR A 65 -8.16 29.20 10.49
CA THR A 65 -7.66 30.28 9.62
C THR A 65 -6.43 29.85 8.81
N PHE A 66 -6.24 30.40 7.60
CA PHE A 66 -5.05 30.17 6.76
C PHE A 66 -3.82 31.00 7.17
N SER A 67 -3.96 31.88 8.17
CA SER A 67 -2.84 32.67 8.68
C SER A 67 -1.81 31.79 9.40
N LEU A 68 -0.58 32.29 9.50
CA LEU A 68 0.41 31.70 10.41
C LEU A 68 -0.02 31.92 11.88
N PRO A 69 0.42 31.05 12.81
CA PRO A 69 0.11 31.23 14.23
C PRO A 69 0.71 32.55 14.74
N THR A 70 -0.06 33.30 15.54
CA THR A 70 0.46 34.51 16.23
C THR A 70 1.44 34.13 17.34
N SER A 71 1.21 32.97 17.96
CA SER A 71 2.05 32.36 18.99
C SER A 71 2.23 30.87 18.69
N TRP A 72 3.47 30.38 18.79
CA TRP A 72 3.80 29.00 18.47
C TRP A 72 3.50 28.09 19.67
N GLN A 73 2.44 27.29 19.60
CA GLN A 73 1.98 26.43 20.70
C GLN A 73 2.54 25.02 20.61
N TRP A 74 3.84 24.86 20.91
CA TRP A 74 4.49 23.54 20.93
C TRP A 74 3.95 22.60 22.02
N HIS A 75 3.38 23.15 23.10
CA HIS A 75 2.80 22.36 24.18
C HIS A 75 1.63 21.49 23.69
N ASN A 76 0.95 21.87 22.60
CA ASN A 76 -0.14 21.09 22.00
C ASN A 76 0.28 19.64 21.70
N PHE A 77 1.54 19.42 21.30
CA PHE A 77 2.07 18.08 21.04
C PHE A 77 2.24 17.28 22.33
N VAL A 78 2.74 17.90 23.40
CA VAL A 78 2.92 17.25 24.71
C VAL A 78 1.57 16.93 25.35
N ASP A 79 0.63 17.88 25.29
CA ASP A 79 -0.72 17.69 25.78
C ASP A 79 -1.45 16.60 25.02
N ALA A 80 -1.36 16.58 23.69
CA ALA A 80 -1.93 15.50 22.87
C ALA A 80 -1.29 14.16 23.22
N TRP A 81 0.05 14.10 23.32
CA TRP A 81 0.79 12.88 23.65
C TRP A 81 0.31 12.25 24.97
N ASN A 82 0.14 13.08 26.01
CA ASN A 82 -0.29 12.64 27.33
C ASN A 82 -1.79 12.34 27.38
N LYS A 83 -2.63 13.17 26.74
CA LYS A 83 -4.09 13.05 26.80
C LYS A 83 -4.62 11.73 26.23
N VAL A 84 -3.99 11.21 25.17
CA VAL A 84 -4.40 9.93 24.56
C VAL A 84 -3.53 8.74 25.00
N ASN A 85 -2.61 8.92 25.96
CA ASN A 85 -1.59 7.92 26.28
C ASN A 85 -0.96 7.36 25.00
N TYR A 86 -0.43 8.26 24.16
CA TYR A 86 -0.02 7.95 22.78
C TYR A 86 0.86 6.71 22.65
N PRO A 87 1.87 6.46 23.51
CA PRO A 87 2.70 5.24 23.42
C PRO A 87 1.89 3.94 23.46
N LYS A 88 0.87 3.87 24.33
CA LYS A 88 0.01 2.69 24.46
C LYS A 88 -0.90 2.53 23.24
N ALA A 89 -1.51 3.62 22.76
CA ALA A 89 -2.35 3.61 21.58
C ALA A 89 -1.57 3.22 20.30
N ALA A 90 -0.36 3.77 20.15
CA ALA A 90 0.55 3.45 19.06
C ALA A 90 0.99 1.97 19.11
N LEU A 91 1.35 1.46 20.29
CA LEU A 91 1.74 0.06 20.46
C LEU A 91 0.59 -0.90 20.13
N ASN A 92 -0.62 -0.62 20.62
CA ASN A 92 -1.80 -1.43 20.30
C ASN A 92 -2.05 -1.46 18.78
N SER A 93 -1.99 -0.31 18.12
CA SER A 93 -2.19 -0.20 16.67
C SER A 93 -1.11 -0.97 15.91
N ALA A 94 0.16 -0.86 16.33
CA ALA A 94 1.27 -1.58 15.73
C ALA A 94 1.11 -3.09 15.88
N ILE A 95 0.78 -3.59 17.07
CA ILE A 95 0.57 -5.03 17.31
C ILE A 95 -0.58 -5.55 16.45
N ILE A 96 -1.73 -4.86 16.46
CA ILE A 96 -2.89 -5.27 15.67
C ILE A 96 -2.53 -5.33 14.19
N THR A 97 -1.90 -4.28 13.67
CA THR A 97 -1.53 -4.19 12.25
C THR A 97 -0.54 -5.27 11.85
N VAL A 98 0.55 -5.46 12.61
CA VAL A 98 1.58 -6.44 12.27
C VAL A 98 1.01 -7.85 12.30
N CYS A 99 0.28 -8.21 13.35
CA CYS A 99 -0.32 -9.54 13.46
C CYS A 99 -1.36 -9.79 12.37
N ALA A 100 -2.27 -8.84 12.13
CA ALA A 100 -3.29 -8.96 11.09
C ALA A 100 -2.66 -9.08 9.69
N VAL A 101 -1.68 -8.25 9.35
CA VAL A 101 -1.00 -8.31 8.05
C VAL A 101 -0.30 -9.65 7.85
N VAL A 102 0.41 -10.16 8.86
CA VAL A 102 1.08 -11.47 8.76
C VAL A 102 0.06 -12.58 8.51
N LEU A 103 -1.04 -12.61 9.28
CA LEU A 103 -2.09 -13.61 9.09
C LEU A 103 -2.76 -13.48 7.72
N THR A 104 -3.08 -12.24 7.30
CA THR A 104 -3.70 -11.93 6.00
C THR A 104 -2.83 -12.42 4.86
N LEU A 105 -1.52 -12.17 4.91
CA LEU A 105 -0.60 -12.63 3.88
C LEU A 105 -0.56 -14.15 3.80
N LEU A 106 -0.51 -14.83 4.94
CA LEU A 106 -0.49 -16.29 4.98
C LEU A 106 -1.79 -16.87 4.40
N THR A 107 -2.94 -16.46 4.91
CA THR A 107 -4.25 -16.98 4.49
C THR A 107 -4.56 -16.64 3.04
N ASN A 108 -4.40 -15.37 2.64
CA ASN A 108 -4.73 -14.93 1.29
C ASN A 108 -3.80 -15.53 0.24
N THR A 109 -2.52 -15.75 0.55
CA THR A 109 -1.61 -16.42 -0.40
C THR A 109 -2.05 -17.85 -0.67
N PHE A 110 -2.44 -18.62 0.36
CA PHE A 110 -2.93 -19.98 0.17
C PHE A 110 -4.23 -20.02 -0.65
N VAL A 111 -5.18 -19.14 -0.33
CA VAL A 111 -6.47 -19.06 -1.05
C VAL A 111 -6.25 -18.63 -2.50
N ALA A 112 -5.47 -17.57 -2.72
CA ALA A 112 -5.17 -17.05 -4.06
C ALA A 112 -4.46 -18.09 -4.91
N TYR A 113 -3.48 -18.81 -4.35
CA TYR A 113 -2.79 -19.89 -5.05
C TYR A 113 -3.74 -21.03 -5.43
N ALA A 114 -4.58 -21.48 -4.49
CA ALA A 114 -5.54 -22.55 -4.74
C ALA A 114 -6.55 -22.19 -5.83
N VAL A 115 -7.07 -20.94 -5.82
CA VAL A 115 -7.99 -20.43 -6.84
C VAL A 115 -7.31 -20.30 -8.19
N ALA A 116 -6.14 -19.67 -8.26
CA ALA A 116 -5.41 -19.45 -9.50
C ALA A 116 -5.02 -20.76 -10.19
N ARG A 117 -4.64 -21.79 -9.41
CA ARG A 117 -4.20 -23.08 -9.97
C ARG A 117 -5.35 -23.97 -10.42
N ASN A 118 -6.55 -23.84 -9.86
CA ASN A 118 -7.70 -24.72 -10.11
C ASN A 118 -8.86 -24.04 -10.85
N MET A 119 -8.61 -22.98 -11.63
CA MET A 119 -9.67 -22.22 -12.33
C MET A 119 -10.49 -23.05 -13.33
N ASP A 120 -9.98 -24.21 -13.76
CA ASP A 120 -10.70 -25.17 -14.61
C ASP A 120 -11.92 -25.77 -13.88
N LYS A 121 -11.85 -25.90 -12.55
CA LYS A 121 -12.93 -26.44 -11.74
C LYS A 121 -14.00 -25.39 -11.49
N ARG A 122 -15.27 -25.79 -11.67
CA ARG A 122 -16.41 -24.88 -11.55
C ARG A 122 -16.53 -24.20 -10.18
N PHE A 123 -16.15 -24.89 -9.10
CA PHE A 123 -16.14 -24.33 -7.74
C PHE A 123 -15.17 -23.16 -7.59
N PHE A 124 -13.91 -23.31 -8.01
CA PHE A 124 -12.91 -22.24 -7.90
C PHE A 124 -13.21 -21.07 -8.84
N ARG A 125 -13.77 -21.34 -10.03
CA ARG A 125 -14.26 -20.30 -10.93
C ARG A 125 -15.42 -19.50 -10.33
N PHE A 126 -16.35 -20.17 -9.64
CA PHE A 126 -17.40 -19.50 -8.88
C PHE A 126 -16.81 -18.64 -7.76
N LEU A 127 -15.89 -19.18 -6.97
CA LEU A 127 -15.26 -18.47 -5.85
C LEU A 127 -14.51 -17.21 -6.31
N TYR A 128 -13.83 -17.28 -7.46
CA TYR A 128 -13.21 -16.13 -8.10
C TYR A 128 -14.20 -15.01 -8.41
N TYR A 129 -15.33 -15.33 -9.09
CA TYR A 129 -16.35 -14.33 -9.38
C TYR A 129 -17.08 -13.83 -8.12
N PHE A 130 -17.23 -14.69 -7.10
CA PHE A 130 -17.78 -14.30 -5.81
C PHE A 130 -16.90 -13.25 -5.10
N PHE A 131 -15.58 -13.45 -5.06
CA PHE A 131 -14.66 -12.44 -4.52
C PHE A 131 -14.70 -11.13 -5.29
N LEU A 132 -14.73 -11.19 -6.63
CA LEU A 132 -14.89 -9.99 -7.46
C LEU A 132 -16.21 -9.26 -7.18
N ALA A 133 -17.31 -9.99 -7.02
CA ALA A 133 -18.61 -9.40 -6.67
C ALA A 133 -18.57 -8.71 -5.31
N MET A 134 -17.87 -9.28 -4.32
CA MET A 134 -17.72 -8.70 -2.99
C MET A 134 -16.97 -7.35 -2.99
N MET A 135 -16.04 -7.12 -3.93
CA MET A 135 -15.32 -5.84 -4.04
C MET A 135 -16.24 -4.64 -4.36
N PHE A 136 -17.43 -4.89 -4.91
CA PHE A 136 -18.41 -3.84 -5.19
C PHE A 136 -19.24 -3.46 -3.96
N VAL A 137 -19.14 -4.21 -2.86
CA VAL A 137 -19.88 -3.90 -1.63
C VAL A 137 -19.25 -2.66 -0.98
N PRO A 138 -20.00 -1.56 -0.82
CA PRO A 138 -19.46 -0.35 -0.23
C PRO A 138 -19.23 -0.54 1.27
N PHE A 139 -18.08 -0.06 1.76
CA PHE A 139 -17.68 -0.20 3.16
C PHE A 139 -18.71 0.34 4.16
N THR A 140 -19.42 1.42 3.81
CA THR A 140 -20.42 2.07 4.66
C THR A 140 -21.59 1.16 5.04
N VAL A 141 -21.95 0.20 4.18
CA VAL A 141 -23.06 -0.74 4.44
C VAL A 141 -22.63 -1.86 5.40
N VAL A 142 -21.34 -2.20 5.42
CA VAL A 142 -20.81 -3.32 6.21
C VAL A 142 -20.32 -2.87 7.59
N MET A 143 -19.92 -1.61 7.74
CA MET A 143 -19.31 -1.10 8.98
C MET A 143 -20.21 -1.23 10.21
N LEU A 144 -21.49 -0.85 10.11
CA LEU A 144 -22.42 -0.90 11.25
C LEU A 144 -22.74 -2.33 11.72
N PRO A 145 -23.08 -3.29 10.84
CA PRO A 145 -23.31 -4.67 11.30
C PRO A 145 -22.05 -5.30 11.89
N ILE A 146 -20.85 -5.08 11.32
CA ILE A 146 -19.60 -5.58 11.92
C ILE A 146 -19.40 -5.07 13.34
N ALA A 147 -19.57 -3.76 13.58
CA ALA A 147 -19.40 -3.19 14.91
C ALA A 147 -20.39 -3.79 15.93
N LYS A 148 -21.64 -4.01 15.52
CA LYS A 148 -22.67 -4.62 16.35
C LYS A 148 -22.36 -6.09 16.68
N GLU A 149 -21.95 -6.87 15.69
CA GLU A 149 -21.62 -8.29 15.90
C GLU A 149 -20.37 -8.44 16.77
N MET A 150 -19.33 -7.61 16.56
CA MET A 150 -18.13 -7.62 17.40
C MET A 150 -18.44 -7.27 18.86
N GLY A 151 -19.31 -6.29 19.11
CA GLY A 151 -19.78 -5.98 20.45
C GLY A 151 -20.61 -7.10 21.08
N THR A 152 -21.47 -7.77 20.28
CA THR A 152 -22.30 -8.89 20.77
C THR A 152 -21.44 -10.11 21.12
N LEU A 153 -20.42 -10.39 20.31
CA LEU A 153 -19.48 -11.49 20.50
C LEU A 153 -18.35 -11.17 21.51
N HIS A 154 -18.32 -9.96 22.08
CA HIS A 154 -17.25 -9.48 22.98
C HIS A 154 -15.84 -9.60 22.36
N LEU A 155 -15.78 -9.42 21.03
CA LEU A 155 -14.57 -9.43 20.21
C LEU A 155 -14.08 -8.00 19.87
N ASP A 156 -14.53 -7.01 20.61
CA ASP A 156 -14.06 -5.63 20.58
C ASP A 156 -12.69 -5.43 21.28
N ASN A 157 -12.06 -6.53 21.71
CA ASN A 157 -10.72 -6.55 22.28
C ASN A 157 -9.61 -6.64 21.21
N GLN A 158 -8.35 -6.49 21.64
CA GLN A 158 -7.19 -6.51 20.76
C GLN A 158 -7.06 -7.77 19.89
N LEU A 159 -7.41 -8.95 20.40
CA LEU A 159 -7.38 -10.20 19.63
C LEU A 159 -8.53 -10.28 18.63
N GLY A 160 -9.73 -9.89 19.04
CA GLY A 160 -10.88 -9.87 18.14
C GLY A 160 -10.67 -8.91 16.97
N LEU A 161 -10.02 -7.75 17.20
CA LEU A 161 -9.62 -6.84 16.13
C LEU A 161 -8.55 -7.44 15.19
N ILE A 162 -7.58 -8.21 15.70
CA ILE A 162 -6.60 -8.89 14.84
C ILE A 162 -7.30 -9.86 13.88
N VAL A 163 -8.26 -10.65 14.40
CA VAL A 163 -9.03 -11.60 13.59
C VAL A 163 -9.95 -10.86 12.61
N LEU A 164 -10.57 -9.76 13.03
CA LEU A 164 -11.44 -8.95 12.16
C LEU A 164 -10.69 -8.36 10.95
N TYR A 165 -9.46 -7.90 11.15
CA TYR A 165 -8.65 -7.28 10.10
C TYR A 165 -7.86 -8.28 9.23
N THR A 166 -8.01 -9.59 9.49
CA THR A 166 -7.39 -10.68 8.70
C THR A 166 -8.34 -11.20 7.62
#